data_AF-A0A7W0W3C0-F1
#
_entry.id   AF-A0A7W0W3C0-F1
#
_cell.length_a   1.000
_cell.length_b   1.000
_cell.length_c   1.000
_cell.angle_alpha   90.00
_cell.angle_beta   90.00
_cell.angle_gamma   90.00
#
_symmetry.space_group_name_H-M   'P 1'
#
loop_
_entity.id
_entity.type
_entity.pdbx_description
1 polymer ?
#
loop_
_entity_poly.entity_id
_entity_poly.type
_entity_poly.pdbx_seq_one_letter_code
_entity_poly.pdbx_strand_id
1 'polypeptide(L)'
;MTEQLSDPLPELERAVAERPEDARALVALANHYWLIGTGPEVVGDLASRAIASDPANRAGWHLWALAEANPRERVARWQQVATRFPSDLLAKANLADNAASLAGAEHDYQAVDLAIATYEELLACADHPDQRKALETAIATLKKWKF
;
A
#
# COMPACT_ATOMS: atom_id res chain seq x y z
N MET A 1 -17.52 -33.20 -3.84
CA MET A 1 -17.34 -32.83 -2.42
C MET A 1 -17.08 -31.33 -2.42
N THR A 2 -18.11 -30.54 -2.20
CA THR A 2 -18.02 -29.08 -2.17
C THR A 2 -17.36 -28.73 -0.83
N GLU A 3 -16.12 -28.25 -0.85
CA GLU A 3 -15.53 -27.60 0.32
C GLU A 3 -16.47 -26.47 0.74
N GLN A 4 -17.12 -26.62 1.89
CA GLN A 4 -17.70 -25.47 2.58
C GLN A 4 -16.53 -24.59 2.99
N LEU A 5 -16.29 -23.52 2.22
CA LEU A 5 -15.44 -22.42 2.63
C LEU A 5 -16.08 -21.78 3.86
N SER A 6 -15.69 -22.25 5.05
CA SER A 6 -16.05 -21.59 6.31
C SER A 6 -15.40 -20.21 6.33
N ASP A 7 -16.16 -19.19 6.74
CA ASP A 7 -15.63 -17.85 6.97
C ASP A 7 -14.44 -17.93 7.96
N PRO A 8 -13.22 -17.53 7.57
CA PRO A 8 -12.05 -17.63 8.44
C PRO A 8 -12.08 -16.60 9.58
N LEU A 9 -13.01 -15.64 9.58
CA LEU A 9 -13.03 -14.54 10.53
C LEU A 9 -12.96 -14.99 12.01
N PRO A 10 -13.80 -15.93 12.50
CA PRO A 10 -13.77 -16.31 13.92
C PRO A 10 -12.43 -16.93 14.35
N GLU A 11 -11.73 -17.60 13.44
CA GLU A 11 -10.41 -18.18 13.71
C GLU A 11 -9.33 -17.11 13.74
N LEU A 12 -9.39 -16.13 12.83
CA LEU A 12 -8.48 -14.99 12.81
C LEU A 12 -8.62 -14.11 14.06
N GLU A 13 -9.85 -13.83 14.48
CA GLU A 13 -10.12 -13.07 15.71
C GLU A 13 -9.61 -13.81 16.95
N ARG A 14 -9.85 -15.14 17.03
CA ARG A 14 -9.32 -15.97 18.11
C ARG A 14 -7.80 -15.98 18.12
N ALA A 15 -7.15 -16.10 16.96
CA ALA A 15 -5.70 -16.09 16.86
C ALA A 15 -5.08 -14.79 17.37
N VAL A 16 -5.68 -13.63 17.07
CA VAL A 16 -5.24 -12.33 17.60
C VAL A 16 -5.53 -12.20 19.10
N ALA A 17 -6.64 -12.75 19.59
CA ALA A 17 -6.96 -12.75 21.02
C ALA A 17 -5.96 -13.61 21.83
N GLU A 18 -5.56 -14.77 21.31
CA GLU A 18 -4.58 -15.65 21.93
C GLU A 18 -3.14 -15.12 21.80
N ARG A 19 -2.82 -14.42 20.71
CA ARG A 19 -1.49 -13.91 20.39
C ARG A 19 -1.56 -12.43 19.95
N PRO A 20 -1.77 -11.49 20.89
CA PRO A 20 -2.06 -10.09 20.56
C PRO A 20 -0.87 -9.30 19.97
N GLU A 21 0.34 -9.85 20.06
CA GLU A 21 1.59 -9.27 19.53
C GLU A 21 2.15 -10.10 18.35
N ASP A 22 1.42 -11.12 17.86
CA ASP A 22 1.84 -11.86 16.67
C ASP A 22 1.52 -11.03 15.41
N ALA A 23 2.56 -10.39 14.86
CA ALA A 23 2.44 -9.54 13.69
C ALA A 23 1.80 -10.24 12.48
N ARG A 24 1.97 -11.57 12.33
CA ARG A 24 1.34 -12.31 11.22
C ARG A 24 -0.15 -12.50 11.46
N ALA A 25 -0.55 -12.82 12.69
CA ALA A 25 -1.96 -12.93 13.05
C ALA A 25 -2.68 -11.58 12.90
N LEU A 26 -2.05 -10.49 13.35
CA LEU A 26 -2.56 -9.13 13.21
C LEU A 26 -2.76 -8.73 11.74
N VAL A 27 -1.77 -8.99 10.88
CA VAL A 27 -1.87 -8.72 9.43
C VAL A 27 -2.96 -9.57 8.78
N ALA A 28 -3.08 -10.85 9.13
CA ALA A 28 -4.09 -11.73 8.55
C ALA A 28 -5.51 -11.25 8.88
N LEU A 29 -5.76 -10.87 10.13
CA LEU A 29 -7.05 -10.31 10.55
C LEU A 29 -7.31 -8.96 9.87
N ALA A 30 -6.32 -8.05 9.85
CA ALA A 30 -6.44 -6.75 9.20
C ALA A 30 -6.76 -6.87 7.70
N ASN A 31 -6.10 -7.79 7.00
CA ASN A 31 -6.37 -8.04 5.59
C ASN A 31 -7.78 -8.60 5.37
N HIS A 32 -8.25 -9.52 6.22
CA HIS A 32 -9.61 -10.05 6.12
C HIS A 32 -10.66 -8.95 6.37
N TYR A 33 -10.47 -8.13 7.41
CA TYR A 33 -11.32 -6.96 7.67
C TYR A 33 -11.34 -5.96 6.53
N TRP A 34 -10.21 -5.73 5.87
CA TRP A 34 -10.17 -4.91 4.65
C TRP A 34 -11.04 -5.50 3.54
N LEU A 35 -10.89 -6.81 3.27
CA LEU A 35 -11.64 -7.51 2.21
C LEU A 35 -13.15 -7.54 2.45
N ILE A 36 -13.61 -7.61 3.69
CA ILE A 36 -15.04 -7.60 4.03
C ILE A 36 -15.60 -6.20 4.31
N GLY A 37 -14.79 -5.15 4.17
CA GLY A 37 -15.24 -3.76 4.28
C GLY A 37 -15.48 -3.26 5.71
N THR A 38 -14.80 -3.81 6.72
CA THR A 38 -14.90 -3.37 8.13
C THR A 38 -14.45 -1.91 8.32
N GLY A 39 -13.64 -1.38 7.40
CA GLY A 39 -13.26 0.03 7.35
C GLY A 39 -11.80 0.29 7.72
N PRO A 40 -11.28 1.49 7.36
CA PRO A 40 -9.87 1.83 7.49
C PRO A 40 -9.36 1.92 8.93
N GLU A 41 -10.19 2.35 9.89
CA GLU A 41 -9.76 2.57 11.28
C GLU A 41 -9.29 1.27 11.94
N VAL A 42 -10.13 0.23 11.91
CA VAL A 42 -9.80 -1.09 12.50
C VAL A 42 -8.58 -1.72 11.81
N VAL A 43 -8.50 -1.60 10.48
CA VAL A 43 -7.37 -2.11 9.70
C VAL A 43 -6.09 -1.35 10.06
N GLY A 44 -6.15 -0.02 10.18
CA GLY A 44 -5.04 0.83 10.57
C GLY A 44 -4.50 0.54 11.97
N ASP A 45 -5.38 0.28 12.93
CA ASP A 45 -5.01 -0.08 14.30
C ASP A 45 -4.28 -1.43 14.36
N LEU A 46 -4.83 -2.45 13.69
CA LEU A 46 -4.19 -3.77 13.62
C LEU A 46 -2.84 -3.70 12.88
N ALA A 47 -2.78 -2.95 11.79
CA ALA A 47 -1.54 -2.74 11.04
C ALA A 47 -0.47 -2.02 11.89
N SER A 48 -0.86 -1.00 12.65
CA SER A 48 0.03 -0.28 13.56
C SER A 48 0.58 -1.20 14.66
N ARG A 49 -0.26 -2.07 15.24
CA ARG A 49 0.18 -3.09 16.20
C ARG A 49 1.11 -4.12 15.57
N ALA A 50 0.86 -4.52 14.33
CA ALA A 50 1.73 -5.45 13.61
C ALA A 50 3.12 -4.83 13.39
N ILE A 51 3.18 -3.55 13.00
CA ILE A 51 4.44 -2.80 12.85
C ILE A 51 5.17 -2.65 14.18
N ALA A 52 4.46 -2.36 15.26
CA ALA A 52 5.06 -2.24 16.60
C ALA A 52 5.67 -3.57 17.07
N SER A 53 5.01 -4.68 16.77
CA SER A 53 5.45 -6.03 17.16
C SER A 53 6.60 -6.54 16.28
N ASP A 54 6.54 -6.27 14.98
CA ASP A 54 7.59 -6.59 14.01
C ASP A 54 7.77 -5.44 12.99
N PRO A 55 8.72 -4.53 13.22
CA PRO A 55 8.99 -3.42 12.31
C PRO A 55 9.49 -3.83 10.92
N ALA A 56 9.87 -5.11 10.72
CA ALA A 56 10.25 -5.65 9.42
C ALA A 56 9.06 -6.29 8.67
N ASN A 57 7.89 -6.39 9.29
CA ASN A 57 6.68 -6.93 8.66
C ASN A 57 6.13 -5.97 7.59
N ARG A 58 6.60 -6.16 6.36
CA ARG A 58 6.23 -5.38 5.18
C ARG A 58 4.72 -5.30 4.93
N ALA A 59 3.99 -6.39 5.17
CA ALA A 59 2.55 -6.43 4.95
C ALA A 59 1.78 -5.54 5.95
N GLY A 60 2.26 -5.46 7.20
CA GLY A 60 1.74 -4.50 8.18
C GLY A 60 1.92 -3.06 7.71
N TRP A 61 3.10 -2.71 7.20
CA TRP A 61 3.36 -1.39 6.61
C TRP A 61 2.46 -1.08 5.41
N HIS A 62 2.19 -2.05 4.53
CA HIS A 62 1.29 -1.88 3.39
C HIS A 62 -0.15 -1.59 3.84
N LEU A 63 -0.69 -2.39 4.76
CA LEU A 63 -2.04 -2.18 5.28
C LEU A 63 -2.17 -0.85 6.04
N TRP A 64 -1.13 -0.46 6.78
CA TRP A 64 -1.10 0.83 7.48
C TRP A 64 -1.12 2.03 6.54
N ALA A 65 -0.38 1.98 5.43
CA ALA A 65 -0.43 3.02 4.41
C ALA A 65 -1.76 3.01 3.65
N LEU A 66 -2.25 1.83 3.27
CA LEU A 66 -3.53 1.66 2.57
C LEU A 66 -4.73 2.17 3.36
N ALA A 67 -4.73 1.97 4.68
CA ALA A 67 -5.81 2.38 5.57
C ALA A 67 -5.88 3.91 5.80
N GLU A 68 -4.90 4.70 5.35
CA GLU A 68 -4.97 6.16 5.49
C GLU A 68 -5.98 6.77 4.51
N ALA A 69 -7.03 7.38 5.04
CA ALA A 69 -8.11 7.94 4.25
C ALA A 69 -7.70 9.24 3.54
N ASN A 70 -6.92 10.10 4.20
CA ASN A 70 -6.49 11.37 3.64
C ASN A 70 -5.46 11.12 2.51
N PRO A 71 -5.72 11.58 1.26
CA PRO A 71 -4.82 11.31 0.13
C PRO A 71 -3.38 11.80 0.32
N ARG A 72 -3.20 12.98 0.91
CA ARG A 72 -1.88 13.58 1.13
C ARG A 72 -1.10 12.83 2.19
N GLU A 73 -1.74 12.50 3.30
CA GLU A 73 -1.14 11.67 4.35
C GLU A 73 -0.85 10.26 3.83
N ARG A 74 -1.72 9.69 2.99
CA ARG A 74 -1.50 8.37 2.38
C ARG A 74 -0.28 8.35 1.48
N VAL A 75 -0.05 9.41 0.69
CA VAL A 75 1.20 9.57 -0.09
C VAL A 75 2.40 9.61 0.85
N ALA A 76 2.34 10.38 1.94
CA ALA A 76 3.42 10.46 2.91
C ALA A 76 3.71 9.09 3.58
N ARG A 77 2.66 8.31 3.90
CA ARG A 77 2.82 6.95 4.43
C ARG A 77 3.47 6.02 3.41
N TRP A 78 3.00 6.01 2.16
CA TRP A 78 3.63 5.19 1.11
C TRP A 78 5.08 5.59 0.83
N GLN A 79 5.43 6.87 0.98
CA GLN A 79 6.82 7.33 0.87
C GLN A 79 7.69 6.75 2.00
N GLN A 80 7.17 6.69 3.24
CA GLN A 80 7.86 6.01 4.34
C GLN A 80 8.04 4.51 4.06
N VAL A 81 7.00 3.84 3.55
CA VAL A 81 7.09 2.41 3.19
C VAL A 81 8.16 2.17 2.12
N ALA A 82 8.13 2.91 1.01
CA ALA A 82 9.09 2.76 -0.08
C ALA A 82 10.53 3.10 0.36
N THR A 83 10.70 4.08 1.25
CA THR A 83 12.02 4.41 1.83
C THR A 83 12.53 3.28 2.72
N ARG A 84 11.65 2.68 3.53
CA ARG A 84 12.02 1.61 4.45
C ARG A 84 12.29 0.28 3.74
N PHE A 85 11.57 0.01 2.65
CA PHE A 85 11.73 -1.20 1.84
C PHE A 85 12.11 -0.83 0.40
N PRO A 86 13.36 -0.42 0.13
CA PRO A 86 13.76 0.15 -1.17
C PRO A 86 13.67 -0.84 -2.34
N SER A 87 13.67 -2.15 -2.07
CA SER A 87 13.49 -3.21 -3.08
C SER A 87 12.01 -3.60 -3.28
N ASP A 88 11.08 -2.98 -2.55
CA ASP A 88 9.66 -3.28 -2.66
C ASP A 88 9.03 -2.50 -3.82
N LEU A 89 8.99 -3.14 -4.98
CA LEU A 89 8.40 -2.56 -6.18
C LEU A 89 6.90 -2.30 -6.03
N LEU A 90 6.20 -3.07 -5.19
CA LEU A 90 4.77 -2.84 -4.94
C LEU A 90 4.56 -1.56 -4.11
N ALA A 91 5.40 -1.31 -3.10
CA ALA A 91 5.35 -0.05 -2.35
C ALA A 91 5.65 1.16 -3.25
N LYS A 92 6.63 1.04 -4.17
CA LYS A 92 6.93 2.10 -5.14
C LYS A 92 5.78 2.34 -6.11
N ALA A 93 5.14 1.28 -6.62
CA ALA A 93 3.97 1.41 -7.49
C ALA A 93 2.83 2.14 -6.76
N ASN A 94 2.51 1.73 -5.53
CA ASN A 94 1.49 2.40 -4.72
C ASN A 94 1.84 3.87 -4.43
N LEU A 95 3.11 4.18 -4.13
CA LEU A 95 3.56 5.56 -3.95
C LEU A 95 3.33 6.39 -5.21
N ALA A 96 3.77 5.89 -6.38
CA ALA A 96 3.62 6.60 -7.64
C ALA A 96 2.15 6.83 -8.01
N ASP A 97 1.31 5.80 -7.88
CA ASP A 97 -0.12 5.87 -8.21
C ASP A 97 -0.87 6.84 -7.27
N ASN A 98 -0.57 6.81 -5.97
CA ASN A 98 -1.17 7.74 -5.00
C ASN A 98 -0.68 9.18 -5.22
N ALA A 99 0.59 9.38 -5.55
CA ALA A 99 1.14 10.70 -5.85
C ALA A 99 0.53 11.28 -7.15
N ALA A 100 0.38 10.47 -8.21
CA ALA A 100 -0.29 10.88 -9.44
C ALA A 100 -1.77 11.23 -9.21
N SER A 101 -2.46 10.43 -8.39
CA SER A 101 -3.86 10.69 -8.01
C SER A 101 -4.01 11.99 -7.21
N LEU A 102 -3.13 12.22 -6.23
CA LEU A 102 -3.08 13.45 -5.43
C LEU A 102 -2.81 14.66 -6.31
N ALA A 103 -1.82 14.56 -7.20
CA ALA A 103 -1.47 15.62 -8.15
C ALA A 103 -2.66 16.05 -9.00
N GLY A 104 -3.41 15.09 -9.55
CA GLY A 104 -4.60 15.39 -10.35
C GLY A 104 -5.73 16.01 -9.53
N ALA A 105 -5.95 15.53 -8.31
CA ALA A 105 -7.03 16.01 -7.45
C ALA A 105 -6.77 17.40 -6.84
N GLU A 106 -5.51 17.70 -6.52
CA GLU A 106 -5.11 18.91 -5.78
C GLU A 106 -4.27 19.89 -6.62
N HIS A 107 -4.07 19.60 -7.91
CA HIS A 107 -3.21 20.40 -8.82
C HIS A 107 -1.78 20.57 -8.28
N ASP A 108 -1.26 19.52 -7.63
CA ASP A 108 -0.01 19.56 -6.88
C ASP A 108 1.18 19.15 -7.76
N TYR A 109 1.98 20.14 -8.18
CA TYR A 109 3.18 19.91 -8.98
C TYR A 109 4.26 19.10 -8.24
N GLN A 110 4.37 19.19 -6.92
CA GLN A 110 5.33 18.38 -6.17
C GLN A 110 4.93 16.91 -6.18
N ALA A 111 3.63 16.62 -6.12
CA ALA A 111 3.10 15.28 -6.26
C ALA A 111 3.31 14.73 -7.69
N VAL A 112 3.26 15.58 -8.73
CA VAL A 112 3.66 15.19 -10.11
C VAL A 112 5.12 14.75 -10.15
N ASP A 113 6.02 15.57 -9.61
CA ASP A 113 7.46 15.28 -9.60
C ASP A 113 7.76 13.98 -8.84
N LEU A 114 7.12 13.78 -7.68
CA LEU A 114 7.24 12.55 -6.90
C LEU A 114 6.75 11.31 -7.67
N ALA A 115 5.61 11.41 -8.34
CA ALA A 115 5.06 10.31 -9.14
C ALA A 115 6.00 9.95 -10.30
N ILE A 116 6.48 10.94 -11.05
CA ILE A 116 7.42 10.75 -12.17
C ILE A 116 8.70 10.09 -11.69
N ALA A 117 9.34 10.63 -10.64
CA ALA A 117 10.60 10.08 -10.13
C ALA A 117 10.42 8.62 -9.69
N THR A 118 9.31 8.30 -9.02
CA THR A 118 9.03 6.94 -8.55
C THR A 118 8.74 5.98 -9.72
N TYR A 119 8.02 6.41 -10.76
CA TYR A 119 7.84 5.59 -11.97
C TYR A 119 9.16 5.39 -12.74
N GLU A 120 10.05 6.38 -12.77
CA GLU A 120 11.37 6.26 -13.40
C GLU A 120 12.24 5.20 -12.67
N GLU A 121 12.17 5.13 -11.35
CA GLU A 121 12.80 4.04 -10.58
C GLU A 121 12.21 2.66 -10.94
N LEU A 122 10.88 2.56 -11.05
CA LEU A 122 10.23 1.31 -11.46
C LEU A 122 10.63 0.90 -12.88
N LEU A 123 10.75 1.87 -13.80
CA LEU A 123 11.13 1.62 -15.19
C LEU A 123 12.58 1.12 -15.32
N ALA A 124 13.46 1.58 -14.44
CA ALA A 124 14.85 1.12 -14.40
C ALA A 124 14.96 -0.37 -14.01
N CYS A 125 13.98 -0.91 -13.28
CA CYS A 125 13.96 -2.31 -12.84
C CYS A 125 12.99 -3.20 -13.64
N ALA A 126 12.22 -2.63 -14.57
CA ALA A 126 11.20 -3.37 -15.32
C ALA A 126 11.82 -4.13 -16.50
N ASP A 127 11.72 -5.46 -16.48
CA ASP A 127 12.16 -6.34 -17.57
C ASP A 127 11.02 -6.66 -18.55
N HIS A 128 9.77 -6.66 -18.09
CA HIS A 128 8.63 -7.04 -18.93
C HIS A 128 8.27 -5.89 -19.90
N PRO A 129 8.22 -6.13 -21.23
CA PRO A 129 7.98 -5.07 -22.22
C PRO A 129 6.70 -4.27 -21.98
N ASP A 130 5.61 -4.93 -21.61
CA ASP A 130 4.33 -4.24 -21.35
C ASP A 130 4.39 -3.35 -20.10
N GLN A 131 5.11 -3.77 -19.06
CA GLN A 131 5.31 -2.97 -17.86
C GLN A 131 6.14 -1.71 -18.19
N ARG A 132 7.23 -1.88 -18.95
CA ARG A 132 8.05 -0.76 -19.41
C ARG A 132 7.23 0.25 -20.21
N LYS A 133 6.45 -0.22 -21.18
CA LYS A 133 5.58 0.62 -22.01
C LYS A 133 4.53 1.36 -21.19
N ALA A 134 3.94 0.70 -20.20
CA ALA A 134 2.97 1.33 -19.30
C ALA A 134 3.62 2.46 -18.48
N LEU A 135 4.80 2.19 -17.89
CA LEU A 135 5.56 3.18 -17.12
C LEU A 135 6.00 4.37 -17.97
N GLU A 136 6.57 4.12 -19.16
CA GLU A 136 6.96 5.17 -20.12
C GLU A 136 5.76 6.05 -20.51
N THR A 137 4.60 5.43 -20.72
CA THR A 137 3.35 6.12 -21.06
C THR A 137 2.85 6.98 -19.90
N ALA A 138 2.87 6.45 -18.67
CA ALA A 138 2.48 7.18 -17.46
C ALA A 138 3.39 8.40 -17.25
N ILE A 139 4.71 8.21 -17.32
CA ILE A 139 5.71 9.30 -17.20
C ILE A 139 5.49 10.37 -18.27
N ALA A 140 5.34 9.97 -19.54
CA ALA A 140 5.13 10.91 -20.65
C ALA A 140 3.81 11.69 -20.51
N THR A 141 2.79 11.09 -19.90
CA THR A 141 1.50 11.74 -19.62
C THR A 141 1.64 12.78 -18.52
N LEU A 142 2.25 12.41 -17.39
CA LEU A 142 2.46 13.31 -16.25
C LEU A 142 3.34 14.51 -16.63
N LYS A 143 4.39 14.32 -17.45
CA LYS A 143 5.26 15.41 -17.94
C LYS A 143 4.51 16.47 -18.77
N LYS A 144 3.31 16.16 -19.25
CA LYS A 144 2.47 17.09 -20.02
C LYS A 144 1.43 17.81 -19.17
N TRP A 145 1.25 17.42 -17.91
CA TRP A 145 0.25 18.03 -17.04
C TRP A 145 0.57 19.50 -16.79
N LYS A 146 -0.46 20.32 -16.94
CA LYS A 146 -0.48 21.73 -16.60
C LYS A 146 -1.83 22.00 -15.95
N PHE A 147 -1.81 22.58 -14.76
CA PHE A 147 -2.98 22.92 -14.00
C PHE A 147 -3.16 24.44 -13.96
#